data_AF-A0A257X6L1-F1
#
_entry.id   AF-A0A257X6L1-F1
#
_cell.length_a   1.000
_cell.length_b   1.000
_cell.length_c   1.000
_cell.angle_alpha   90.00
_cell.angle_beta   90.00
_cell.angle_gamma   90.00
#
_symmetry.space_group_name_H-M   'P 1'
#
loop_
_entity.id
_entity.type
_entity.pdbx_description
1 polymer ?
#
loop_
_entity_poly.entity_id
_entity_poly.type
_entity_poly.pdbx_seq_one_letter_code
_entity_poly.pdbx_strand_id
1 'polypeptide(L)' 'MEGEPVCVLRRGQPGGEPLAVRIGASTFALRRIEAACVRVAARDIT' A
#
# COMPACT_ATOMS: atom_id res chain seq x y z
N MET A 1 5.14 3.02 10.83
CA MET A 1 4.66 3.61 12.10
C MET A 1 3.21 3.99 11.92
N GLU A 2 2.45 4.19 13.00
CA GLU A 2 1.15 4.85 12.88
C GLU A 2 1.32 6.25 12.27
N GLY A 3 0.40 6.65 11.39
CA GLY A 3 0.47 7.94 10.69
C GLY A 3 1.46 8.02 9.52
N GLU A 4 2.24 6.97 9.24
CA GLU A 4 3.16 6.96 8.10
C GLU A 4 2.37 7.07 6.77
N PRO A 5 2.76 7.94 5.83
CA PRO A 5 2.06 8.09 4.57
C PRO A 5 2.18 6.81 3.74
N VAL A 6 1.04 6.32 3.27
CA VAL A 6 0.93 5.11 2.44
C VAL A 6 0.29 5.47 1.10
N CYS A 7 0.95 5.10 0.01
CA CYS A 7 0.44 5.28 -1.34
C CYS A 7 0.55 3.97 -2.14
N VAL A 8 -0.54 3.52 -2.74
CA VAL A 8 -0.51 2.43 -3.72
C VAL A 8 0.03 2.97 -5.04
N LEU A 9 1.13 2.40 -5.52
CA LEU A 9 1.77 2.80 -6.78
C LEU A 9 1.23 2.01 -7.97
N ARG A 10 1.11 0.69 -7.82
CA ARG A 10 0.69 -0.22 -8.89
C ARG A 10 0.15 -1.52 -8.31
N ARG A 11 -0.77 -2.15 -9.04
CA ARG A 11 -1.18 -3.55 -8.83
C ARG A 11 -0.48 -4.43 -9.87
N GLY A 12 0.17 -5.52 -9.45
CA GLY A 12 0.77 -6.49 -10.36
C GLY A 12 -0.26 -7.07 -11.33
N GLN A 13 0.16 -7.44 -12.54
CA GLN A 13 -0.71 -7.98 -13.59
C GLN A 13 -0.06 -9.20 -14.27
N PRO A 14 -0.84 -10.23 -14.67
CA PRO A 14 -2.27 -10.41 -14.39
C PRO A 14 -2.54 -10.86 -12.93
N GLY A 15 -3.74 -10.62 -12.41
CA GLY A 15 -4.16 -11.11 -11.07
C GLY A 15 -4.16 -10.08 -9.94
N GLY A 16 -3.66 -8.86 -10.17
CA GLY A 16 -3.78 -7.75 -9.21
C GLY A 16 -2.77 -7.79 -8.06
N GLU A 17 -1.81 -8.70 -8.08
CA GLU A 17 -0.80 -8.91 -7.05
C GLU A 17 0.61 -9.10 -7.63
N PRO A 18 1.67 -8.76 -6.87
CA PRO A 18 1.64 -8.07 -5.58
C PRO A 18 1.24 -6.59 -5.73
N LEU A 19 0.83 -5.95 -4.63
CA LEU A 19 0.60 -4.51 -4.53
C LEU A 19 1.94 -3.81 -4.32
N ALA A 20 2.37 -3.00 -5.29
CA ALA A 20 3.48 -2.07 -5.09
C ALA A 20 2.97 -0.88 -4.28
N VAL A 21 3.48 -0.73 -3.06
CA VAL A 21 3.07 0.30 -2.10
C VAL A 21 4.30 1.08 -1.66
N ARG A 22 4.17 2.40 -1.57
CA ARG A 22 5.15 3.26 -0.93
C ARG A 22 4.71 3.60 0.48
N ILE A 23 5.58 3.36 1.45
CA ILE A 23 5.39 3.66 2.87
C ILE A 23 6.54 4.57 3.27
N GLY A 24 6.24 5.84 3.55
CA GLY A 24 7.28 6.86 3.71
C GLY A 24 8.15 6.99 2.46
N ALA A 25 9.45 6.76 2.61
CA ALA A 25 10.42 6.81 1.51
C ALA A 25 10.67 5.45 0.83
N SER A 26 10.14 4.35 1.38
CA SER A 26 10.46 2.99 0.94
C SER A 26 9.34 2.40 0.10
N THR A 27 9.70 1.53 -0.85
CA THR A 27 8.75 0.81 -1.71
C THR A 27 8.75 -0.67 -1.39
N PHE A 28 7.56 -1.25 -1.26
CA PHE A 28 7.33 -2.63 -0.89
C PHE A 28 6.39 -3.30 -1.90
N ALA A 29 6.60 -4.58 -2.16
CA ALA A 29 5.68 -5.42 -2.92
C ALA A 29 4.92 -6.32 -1.93
N LEU A 30 3.71 -5.92 -1.56
CA LEU A 30 2.89 -6.64 -0.59
C LEU A 30 2.01 -7.68 -1.29
N ARG A 31 2.00 -8.92 -0.81
CA ARG A 31 0.97 -9.91 -1.14
C ARG A 31 -0.36 -9.49 -0.53
N ARG A 32 -1.49 -9.99 -1.05
CA ARG A 32 -2.83 -9.64 -0.55
C ARG A 32 -3.00 -9.92 0.93
N ILE A 33 -2.47 -11.04 1.43
CA ILE A 33 -2.54 -11.36 2.86
C ILE A 33 -1.72 -10.38 3.73
N GLU A 34 -0.62 -9.85 3.21
CA GLU A 34 0.20 -8.85 3.92
C GLU A 34 -0.49 -7.48 3.87
N ALA A 35 -1.01 -7.09 2.70
CA ALA A 35 -1.75 -5.84 2.52
C ALA A 35 -3.03 -5.80 3.37
N ALA A 36 -3.72 -6.93 3.54
CA ALA A 36 -4.91 -7.04 4.39
C ALA A 36 -4.64 -6.78 5.88
N CYS A 37 -3.39 -6.96 6.33
CA CYS A 37 -2.98 -6.68 7.70
C CYS A 37 -2.64 -5.20 7.94
N VAL A 38 -2.50 -4.39 6.88
CA VAL A 38 -2.17 -2.96 6.99
C VAL A 38 -3.45 -2.14 6.95
N ARG A 39 -3.81 -1.53 8.08
CA ARG A 39 -4.94 -0.60 8.17
C ARG A 39 -4.52 0.79 7.75
N VAL A 40 -5.29 1.42 6.87
CA VAL A 40 -5.07 2.80 6.41
C VAL A 40 -6.35 3.61 6.59
N ALA A 41 -6.20 4.90 6.86
CA ALA A 41 -7.27 5.87 6.77
C ALA A 41 -7.18 6.58 5.41
N ALA A 42 -8.32 6.88 4.80
CA ALA A 42 -8.33 7.72 3.61
C ALA A 42 -7.79 9.11 3.98
N ARG A 43 -6.86 9.63 3.17
CA ARG A 43 -6.38 11.00 3.36
C ARG A 43 -7.44 11.96 2.85
N ASP A 44 -7.88 12.85 3.73
CA ASP A 44 -8.77 13.94 3.34
C ASP A 44 -8.01 14.91 2.42
N ILE A 45 -8.62 15.23 1.27
CA ILE A 45 -8.12 16.19 0.28
C ILE A 45 -9.18 17.28 0.15
N THR A 46 -9.22 18.16 1.16
CA THR A 46 -9.95 19.43 1.13
C THR A 46 -9.04 20.55 0.61
#